data_AF-A0A150LSK0-F1
#
_entry.id   AF-A0A150LSK0-F1
#
_cell.length_a   1.000
_cell.length_b   1.000
_cell.length_c   1.000
_cell.angle_alpha   90.00
_cell.angle_beta   90.00
_cell.angle_gamma   90.00
#
_symmetry.space_group_name_H-M   'P 1'
#
loop_
_entity.id
_entity.type
_entity.pdbx_description
1 polymer ?
#
loop_
_entity_poly.entity_id
_entity_poly.type
_entity_poly.pdbx_seq_one_letter_code
_entity_poly.pdbx_strand_id
1 'polypeptide(L)'
;MPESIVALQKKIPVKPLTEQLLLDLEKAEVVSDSMITSISVSEGENAAAGGEETNATVGKTETNIASAKKQSFSAALPDGLKKVTMQLTVQSPSYYQLERFLQTLENLDRIVSVESLSFAGNPELTSVDTEVNPLTYSLTVSAFYYPKLAHLQKMLPQLDVPPPSEKDNPLTEVIPGEQLPAQQ
;
A
#
# COMPACT_ATOMS: atom_id res chain seq x y z
N MET A 1 -30.96 -7.28 0.21
CA MET A 1 -30.22 -8.32 -0.55
C MET A 1 -28.99 -8.66 0.29
N PRO A 2 -28.85 -9.88 0.83
CA PRO A 2 -27.64 -10.25 1.56
C PRO A 2 -26.45 -10.19 0.59
N GLU A 3 -25.34 -9.58 1.00
CA GLU A 3 -24.11 -9.55 0.21
C GLU A 3 -23.67 -10.99 -0.12
N SER A 4 -23.32 -11.26 -1.39
CA SER A 4 -22.84 -12.58 -1.80
C SER A 4 -21.51 -12.90 -1.10
N ILE A 5 -21.28 -14.16 -0.74
CA ILE A 5 -20.03 -14.64 -0.11
C ILE A 5 -18.79 -14.17 -0.90
N VAL A 6 -18.89 -14.12 -2.23
CA VAL A 6 -17.82 -13.63 -3.12
C VAL A 6 -17.54 -12.14 -2.88
N ALA A 7 -18.58 -11.32 -2.70
CA ALA A 7 -18.42 -9.89 -2.40
C ALA A 7 -17.73 -9.67 -1.05
N LEU A 8 -18.01 -10.52 -0.06
CA LEU A 8 -17.34 -10.46 1.24
C LEU A 8 -15.86 -10.85 1.14
N GLN A 9 -15.53 -11.83 0.30
CA GLN A 9 -14.13 -12.23 0.07
C GLN A 9 -13.30 -11.19 -0.68
N LYS A 10 -13.94 -10.31 -1.47
CA LYS A 10 -13.26 -9.15 -2.03
C LYS A 10 -12.82 -8.16 -0.93
N LYS A 11 -13.69 -7.95 0.07
CA LYS A 11 -13.41 -7.07 1.22
C LYS A 11 -12.37 -7.67 2.18
N ILE A 12 -12.60 -8.90 2.62
CA ILE A 12 -11.72 -9.65 3.54
C ILE A 12 -11.50 -11.05 2.99
N PRO A 13 -10.38 -11.31 2.32
CA PRO A 13 -10.09 -12.62 1.77
C PRO A 13 -9.59 -13.60 2.83
N VAL A 14 -9.67 -14.88 2.50
CA VAL A 14 -9.19 -15.97 3.36
C VAL A 14 -7.69 -16.22 3.23
N LYS A 15 -7.08 -15.72 2.16
CA LYS A 15 -5.63 -15.74 1.90
C LYS A 15 -5.12 -14.29 1.85
N PRO A 16 -3.83 -14.05 2.09
CA PRO A 16 -3.25 -12.72 1.99
C PRO A 16 -3.42 -12.08 0.59
N LEU A 17 -3.47 -12.89 -0.48
CA LEU A 17 -3.55 -12.48 -1.90
C LEU A 17 -2.68 -11.25 -2.19
N THR A 18 -1.39 -11.35 -1.87
CA THR A 18 -0.43 -10.24 -2.01
C THR A 18 -0.34 -9.74 -3.45
N GLU A 19 -0.34 -10.65 -4.43
CA GLU A 19 -0.30 -10.28 -5.87
C GLU A 19 -1.52 -9.46 -6.30
N GLN A 20 -2.71 -9.82 -5.83
CA GLN A 20 -3.92 -9.07 -6.13
C GLN A 20 -3.88 -7.70 -5.47
N LEU A 21 -3.43 -7.63 -4.21
CA LEU A 21 -3.26 -6.36 -3.51
C LEU A 21 -2.24 -5.47 -4.23
N LEU A 22 -1.14 -6.04 -4.71
CA LEU A 22 -0.15 -5.32 -5.51
C LEU A 22 -0.78 -4.77 -6.79
N LEU A 23 -1.53 -5.59 -7.54
CA LEU A 23 -2.25 -5.14 -8.73
C LEU A 23 -3.24 -4.00 -8.44
N ASP A 24 -3.95 -4.07 -7.31
CA ASP A 24 -4.88 -3.02 -6.91
C ASP A 24 -4.15 -1.72 -6.55
N LEU A 25 -2.93 -1.80 -6.00
CA LEU A 25 -2.06 -0.65 -5.77
C LEU A 25 -1.53 -0.04 -7.07
N GLU A 26 -1.14 -0.86 -8.04
CA GLU A 26 -0.72 -0.39 -9.37
C GLU A 26 -1.88 0.28 -10.11
N LYS A 27 -3.10 -0.24 -9.98
CA LYS A 27 -4.29 0.45 -10.51
C LYS A 27 -4.51 1.80 -9.82
N ALA A 28 -4.31 1.86 -8.50
CA ALA A 28 -4.41 3.11 -7.76
C ALA A 28 -3.35 4.14 -8.21
N GLU A 29 -2.13 3.68 -8.53
CA GLU A 29 -1.05 4.49 -9.08
C GLU A 29 -1.48 5.19 -10.38
N VAL A 30 -2.03 4.43 -11.33
CA VAL A 30 -2.52 4.95 -12.63
C VAL A 30 -3.68 5.93 -12.43
N VAL A 31 -4.55 5.70 -11.45
CA VAL A 31 -5.68 6.60 -11.18
C VAL A 31 -5.24 7.92 -10.53
N SER A 32 -4.19 7.90 -9.71
CA SER A 32 -3.76 9.08 -8.95
C SER A 32 -2.65 9.89 -9.59
N ASP A 33 -2.08 9.45 -10.71
CA ASP A 33 -0.86 10.01 -11.32
C ASP A 33 0.32 10.04 -10.33
N SER A 34 0.40 9.03 -9.46
CA SER A 34 1.52 8.82 -8.55
C SER A 34 2.46 7.75 -9.14
N MET A 35 3.65 7.55 -8.58
CA MET A 35 4.54 6.45 -8.95
C MET A 35 5.08 5.78 -7.70
N ILE A 36 4.87 4.47 -7.55
CA ILE A 36 5.40 3.71 -6.44
C ILE A 36 6.84 3.30 -6.76
N THR A 37 7.81 3.84 -6.02
CA THR A 37 9.24 3.58 -6.27
C THR A 37 9.74 2.31 -5.58
N SER A 38 9.16 1.96 -4.43
CA SER A 38 9.56 0.77 -3.69
C SER A 38 8.40 0.22 -2.87
N ILE A 39 8.30 -1.10 -2.81
CA ILE A 39 7.34 -1.83 -1.98
C ILE A 39 8.09 -2.87 -1.17
N SER A 40 7.85 -2.87 0.14
CA SER A 40 8.30 -3.93 1.05
C SER A 40 7.08 -4.56 1.69
N VAL A 41 6.96 -5.88 1.59
CA VAL A 41 5.82 -6.63 2.16
C VAL A 41 6.29 -7.43 3.36
N SER A 42 5.53 -7.33 4.45
CA SER A 42 5.72 -8.12 5.67
C SER A 42 4.40 -8.80 6.06
N GLU A 43 4.40 -10.12 6.12
CA GLU A 43 3.25 -10.90 6.58
C GLU A 43 3.33 -11.08 8.10
N GLY A 44 2.41 -10.46 8.84
CA GLY A 44 2.40 -10.49 10.29
C GLY A 44 1.45 -11.54 10.85
N GLU A 45 1.97 -12.45 11.68
CA GLU A 45 1.17 -13.18 12.65
C GLU A 45 1.00 -12.30 13.89
N ASN A 46 -0.26 -11.99 14.23
CA ASN A 46 -0.74 -11.42 15.49
C ASN A 46 0.32 -10.68 16.36
N ALA A 47 0.28 -9.34 16.37
CA ALA A 47 1.08 -8.52 17.29
C ALA A 47 0.56 -8.67 18.73
N ALA A 48 0.83 -9.82 19.35
CA ALA A 48 0.58 -10.13 20.74
C ALA A 48 1.64 -11.11 21.27
N ALA A 49 2.87 -10.62 21.38
CA ALA A 49 3.83 -11.03 22.40
C ALA A 49 4.44 -9.70 22.88
N GLY A 50 3.95 -9.11 23.97
CA GLY A 50 4.08 -9.70 25.30
C GLY A 50 5.52 -9.45 25.73
N GLY A 51 5.79 -8.22 26.22
CA GLY A 51 7.06 -7.90 26.83
C GLY A 51 7.30 -8.84 28.01
N GLU A 52 8.42 -9.55 27.96
CA GLU A 52 8.98 -10.20 29.14
C GLU A 52 9.85 -9.19 29.86
N GLU A 53 9.32 -8.69 30.97
CA GLU A 53 10.11 -7.97 31.97
C GLU A 53 11.01 -8.95 32.73
N THR A 54 12.30 -8.65 32.82
CA THR A 54 13.12 -9.00 33.99
C THR A 54 14.10 -7.87 34.30
N ASN A 55 13.73 -7.03 35.30
CA ASN A 55 14.50 -6.49 36.45
C ASN A 55 15.99 -6.11 36.24
N ALA A 56 16.58 -5.03 36.77
CA ALA A 56 16.21 -3.99 37.72
C ALA A 56 17.29 -2.88 37.66
N THR A 57 17.01 -1.63 38.05
CA THR A 57 17.73 -0.86 39.10
C THR A 57 17.19 0.57 39.19
N VAL A 58 16.87 0.96 40.42
CA VAL A 58 16.26 2.22 40.88
C VAL A 58 17.27 3.38 40.88
N GLY A 59 16.81 4.57 40.45
CA GLY A 59 17.52 5.85 40.63
C GLY A 59 16.57 7.04 40.53
N LYS A 60 16.24 7.61 41.69
CA LYS A 60 15.31 8.73 41.96
C LYS A 60 15.78 10.07 41.36
N THR A 61 14.88 10.87 40.78
CA THR A 61 14.69 12.34 41.02
C THR A 61 13.48 12.87 40.22
N GLU A 62 12.61 13.58 40.92
CA GLU A 62 11.42 14.29 40.43
C GLU A 62 11.78 15.53 39.60
N THR A 63 11.05 15.82 38.53
CA THR A 63 10.44 17.14 38.23
C THR A 63 9.48 17.02 37.03
N ASN A 64 8.21 17.28 37.33
CA ASN A 64 7.07 17.74 36.54
C ASN A 64 7.32 18.16 35.07
N ILE A 65 6.46 17.71 34.14
CA ILE A 65 5.68 18.53 33.18
C ILE A 65 4.69 17.62 32.40
N ALA A 66 3.41 17.98 32.52
CA ALA A 66 2.30 17.90 31.57
C ALA A 66 2.14 16.68 30.63
N SER A 67 1.00 16.01 30.83
CA SER A 67 0.12 15.39 29.83
C SER A 67 0.60 15.37 28.37
N ALA A 68 1.05 14.19 27.95
CA ALA A 68 0.77 13.67 26.62
C ALA A 68 0.45 12.18 26.79
N LYS A 69 -0.83 11.89 27.08
CA LYS A 69 -1.37 10.54 26.96
C LYS A 69 -1.29 10.17 25.48
N LYS A 70 -0.16 9.62 25.05
CA LYS A 70 -0.07 8.83 23.81
C LYS A 70 -0.99 7.65 24.03
N GLN A 71 -2.24 7.83 23.63
CA GLN A 71 -3.23 6.79 23.62
C GLN A 71 -2.86 5.86 22.48
N SER A 72 -1.98 4.89 22.80
CA SER A 72 -1.78 3.70 22.00
C SER A 72 -3.12 2.98 21.97
N PHE A 73 -3.93 3.27 20.96
CA PHE A 73 -4.95 2.34 20.50
C PHE A 73 -4.22 1.15 19.86
N SER A 74 -3.56 0.32 20.66
CA SER A 74 -3.30 -1.06 20.25
C SER A 74 -4.64 -1.79 20.39
N ALA A 75 -5.57 -1.49 19.48
CA ALA A 75 -6.73 -2.33 19.30
C ALA A 75 -6.19 -3.70 18.89
N ALA A 76 -6.11 -4.61 19.87
CA ALA A 76 -5.72 -5.99 19.61
C ALA A 76 -6.65 -6.53 18.51
N LEU A 77 -6.05 -7.08 17.45
CA LEU A 77 -6.84 -7.63 16.35
C LEU A 77 -7.78 -8.71 16.90
N PRO A 78 -9.04 -8.76 16.45
CA PRO A 78 -9.95 -9.82 16.86
C PRO A 78 -9.39 -11.18 16.46
N ASP A 79 -9.68 -12.19 17.27
CA ASP A 79 -9.15 -13.53 17.08
C ASP A 79 -9.46 -14.08 15.67
N GLY A 80 -8.42 -14.57 15.00
CA GLY A 80 -8.48 -15.11 13.65
C GLY A 80 -8.31 -14.09 12.52
N LEU A 81 -8.22 -12.79 12.82
CA LEU A 81 -7.84 -11.78 11.83
C LEU A 81 -6.32 -11.64 11.80
N LYS A 82 -5.73 -11.75 10.61
CA LYS A 82 -4.32 -11.48 10.37
C LYS A 82 -4.18 -10.26 9.46
N LYS A 83 -2.99 -9.65 9.46
CA LYS A 83 -2.70 -8.50 8.60
C LYS A 83 -1.44 -8.73 7.77
N VAL A 84 -1.47 -8.19 6.56
CA VAL A 84 -0.31 -8.02 5.69
C VAL A 84 0.04 -6.55 5.73
N THR A 85 1.27 -6.22 6.06
CA THR A 85 1.73 -4.84 6.11
C THR A 85 2.64 -4.57 4.91
N MET A 86 2.39 -3.48 4.21
CA MET A 86 3.16 -3.01 3.06
C MET A 86 3.74 -1.63 3.39
N GLN A 87 5.06 -1.51 3.29
CA GLN A 87 5.74 -0.22 3.31
C GLN A 87 5.97 0.22 1.87
N LEU A 88 5.45 1.39 1.53
CA LEU A 88 5.54 1.97 0.20
C LEU A 88 6.36 3.26 0.27
N THR A 89 7.20 3.46 -0.73
CA THR A 89 7.73 4.79 -1.06
C THR A 89 7.08 5.21 -2.36
N VAL A 90 6.46 6.39 -2.35
CA VAL A 90 5.65 6.88 -3.46
C VAL A 90 6.06 8.30 -3.78
N GLN A 91 6.05 8.61 -5.06
CA GLN A 91 6.38 9.90 -5.62
C GLN A 91 5.12 10.45 -6.31
N SER A 92 4.71 11.67 -5.97
CA SER A 92 3.55 12.32 -6.59
C SER A 92 3.93 13.70 -7.12
N PRO A 93 3.33 14.16 -8.24
CA PRO A 93 3.60 15.48 -8.80
C PRO A 93 3.32 16.62 -7.82
N SER A 94 2.23 16.53 -7.04
CA SER A 94 1.88 17.53 -6.04
C SER A 94 1.15 16.91 -4.85
N TYR A 95 0.86 17.74 -3.84
CA TYR A 95 0.06 17.37 -2.68
C TYR A 95 -1.33 16.83 -3.05
N TYR A 96 -1.96 17.36 -4.10
CA TYR A 96 -3.30 16.91 -4.52
C TYR A 96 -3.28 15.49 -5.10
N GLN A 97 -2.23 15.11 -5.82
CA GLN A 97 -2.06 13.73 -6.30
C GLN A 97 -1.78 12.77 -5.14
N LEU A 98 -1.01 13.19 -4.13
CA LEU A 98 -0.84 12.43 -2.89
C LEU A 98 -2.19 12.19 -2.20
N GLU A 99 -3.01 13.25 -2.03
CA GLU A 99 -4.33 13.12 -1.43
C GLU A 99 -5.22 12.17 -2.23
N ARG A 100 -5.24 12.33 -3.55
CA ARG A 100 -6.00 11.45 -4.45
C ARG A 100 -5.52 10.00 -4.37
N PHE A 101 -4.22 9.77 -4.23
CA PHE A 101 -3.66 8.43 -4.03
C PHE A 101 -4.17 7.83 -2.74
N LEU A 102 -4.11 8.56 -1.61
CA LEU A 102 -4.64 8.08 -0.33
C LEU A 102 -6.14 7.79 -0.40
N GLN A 103 -6.92 8.67 -1.02
CA GLN A 103 -8.35 8.44 -1.23
C GLN A 103 -8.62 7.20 -2.08
N THR A 104 -7.81 6.97 -3.11
CA THR A 104 -7.96 5.79 -3.98
C THR A 104 -7.62 4.51 -3.22
N LEU A 105 -6.58 4.53 -2.38
CA LEU A 105 -6.25 3.42 -1.49
C LEU A 105 -7.37 3.12 -0.50
N GLU A 106 -7.94 4.14 0.14
CA GLU A 106 -9.03 3.95 1.11
C GLU A 106 -10.34 3.47 0.46
N ASN A 107 -10.55 3.76 -0.82
CA ASN A 107 -11.74 3.34 -1.58
C ASN A 107 -11.57 2.00 -2.33
N LEU A 108 -10.48 1.26 -2.09
CA LEU A 108 -10.32 -0.07 -2.66
C LEU A 108 -11.44 -1.01 -2.16
N ASP A 109 -11.81 -1.99 -3.00
CA ASP A 109 -12.79 -3.02 -2.64
C ASP A 109 -12.38 -3.82 -1.39
N ARG A 110 -11.06 -3.92 -1.15
CA ARG A 110 -10.46 -4.60 0.00
C ARG A 110 -10.31 -3.65 1.18
N ILE A 111 -10.56 -4.15 2.39
CA ILE A 111 -10.34 -3.36 3.61
C ILE A 111 -8.83 -3.17 3.82
N VAL A 112 -8.39 -1.93 3.64
CA VAL A 112 -7.04 -1.46 3.92
C VAL A 112 -7.06 -0.35 4.97
N SER A 113 -5.99 -0.24 5.73
CA SER A 113 -5.80 0.80 6.74
C SER A 113 -4.44 1.43 6.58
N VAL A 114 -4.38 2.76 6.54
CA VAL A 114 -3.13 3.50 6.62
C VAL A 114 -2.68 3.54 8.08
N GLU A 115 -1.52 2.96 8.39
CA GLU A 115 -0.95 2.95 9.74
C GLU A 115 -0.05 4.16 9.98
N SER A 116 0.70 4.59 8.96
CA SER A 116 1.58 5.76 9.06
C SER A 116 1.78 6.41 7.70
N LEU A 117 1.84 7.73 7.69
CA LEU A 117 2.23 8.55 6.54
C LEU A 117 3.33 9.52 6.97
N SER A 118 4.42 9.57 6.23
CA SER A 118 5.52 10.51 6.42
C SER A 118 5.86 11.14 5.07
N PHE A 119 5.90 12.47 5.00
CA PHE A 119 6.26 13.19 3.78
C PHE A 119 7.10 14.40 4.13
N ALA A 120 7.98 14.80 3.20
CA ALA A 120 8.78 16.00 3.32
C ALA A 120 8.38 16.97 2.21
N GLY A 121 8.00 18.20 2.57
CA GLY A 121 7.69 19.24 1.59
C GLY A 121 8.92 19.70 0.83
N ASN A 122 8.72 20.17 -0.40
CA ASN A 122 9.77 20.79 -1.19
C ASN A 122 10.20 22.13 -0.59
N PRO A 123 11.47 22.53 -0.75
CA PRO A 123 11.93 23.86 -0.35
C PRO A 123 11.21 24.96 -1.13
N GLU A 124 11.11 26.15 -0.55
CA GLU A 124 10.50 27.31 -1.21
C GLU A 124 11.26 27.70 -2.48
N LEU A 125 10.52 28.05 -3.53
CA LEU A 125 11.10 28.54 -4.78
C LEU A 125 11.59 29.97 -4.57
N THR A 126 12.90 30.14 -4.39
CA THR A 126 13.55 31.45 -4.19
C THR A 126 14.07 32.07 -5.49
N SER A 127 13.93 31.38 -6.64
CA SER A 127 14.43 31.80 -7.95
C SER A 127 13.50 31.31 -9.06
N VAL A 128 13.52 32.01 -10.21
CA VAL A 128 12.66 31.69 -11.37
C VAL A 128 13.14 30.44 -12.13
N ASP A 129 14.43 30.11 -12.03
CA ASP A 129 15.05 28.92 -12.64
C ASP A 129 14.87 27.63 -11.81
N THR A 130 14.18 27.67 -10.67
CA THR A 130 14.05 26.50 -9.79
C THR A 130 12.98 25.54 -10.33
N GLU A 131 13.37 24.31 -10.65
CA GLU A 131 12.45 23.26 -11.11
C GLU A 131 11.58 22.73 -9.95
N VAL A 132 10.31 22.45 -10.25
CA VAL A 132 9.37 21.88 -9.29
C VAL A 132 9.65 20.38 -9.17
N ASN A 133 10.20 19.98 -8.04
CA ASN A 133 10.44 18.56 -7.76
C ASN A 133 9.13 17.86 -7.34
N PRO A 134 8.94 16.60 -7.75
CA PRO A 134 7.83 15.79 -7.25
C PRO A 134 7.99 15.48 -5.75
N LEU A 135 6.85 15.41 -5.06
CA LEU A 135 6.75 15.11 -3.63
C LEU A 135 7.01 13.63 -3.38
N THR A 136 7.98 13.31 -2.52
CA THR A 136 8.27 11.93 -2.10
C THR A 136 7.75 11.70 -0.69
N TYR A 137 7.09 10.56 -0.47
CA TYR A 137 6.53 10.18 0.82
C TYR A 137 6.62 8.68 1.07
N SER A 138 6.61 8.32 2.35
CA SER A 138 6.62 6.95 2.83
C SER A 138 5.30 6.64 3.53
N LEU A 139 4.70 5.53 3.14
CA LEU A 139 3.39 5.09 3.59
C LEU A 139 3.50 3.66 4.13
N THR A 140 2.87 3.40 5.28
CA THR A 140 2.67 2.04 5.79
C THR A 140 1.20 1.72 5.72
N VAL A 141 0.84 0.72 4.93
CA VAL A 141 -0.54 0.25 4.74
C VAL A 141 -0.65 -1.16 5.28
N SER A 142 -1.73 -1.46 6.00
CA SER A 142 -2.07 -2.80 6.43
C SER A 142 -3.38 -3.26 5.78
N ALA A 143 -3.38 -4.46 5.22
CA ALA A 143 -4.55 -5.14 4.68
C ALA A 143 -4.89 -6.37 5.52
N PHE A 144 -6.17 -6.66 5.72
CA PHE A 144 -6.61 -7.73 6.62
C PHE A 144 -7.08 -8.98 5.87
N TYR A 145 -6.82 -10.15 6.44
CA TYR A 145 -7.29 -11.44 5.92
C TYR A 145 -7.68 -12.39 7.05
N TYR A 146 -8.60 -13.32 6.77
CA TYR A 146 -9.19 -14.20 7.77
C TYR A 146 -8.97 -15.70 7.42
N PRO A 147 -7.84 -16.31 7.83
CA PRO A 147 -7.49 -17.67 7.43
C PRO A 147 -8.37 -18.77 8.04
N LYS A 148 -9.12 -18.50 9.11
CA LYS A 148 -9.97 -19.53 9.77
C LYS A 148 -11.15 -20.00 8.91
N LEU A 149 -11.48 -19.29 7.83
CA LEU A 149 -12.54 -19.68 6.88
C LEU A 149 -11.98 -20.51 5.72
N ALA A 150 -11.22 -21.56 5.99
CA ALA A 150 -10.57 -22.38 4.95
C ALA A 150 -11.55 -23.00 3.93
N HIS A 151 -12.81 -23.24 4.33
CA HIS A 151 -13.86 -23.75 3.45
C HIS A 151 -14.24 -22.78 2.32
N LEU A 152 -13.97 -21.48 2.48
CA LEU A 152 -14.25 -20.42 1.50
C LEU A 152 -13.16 -20.32 0.40
N GLN A 153 -12.05 -21.05 0.51
CA GLN A 153 -10.94 -21.00 -0.45
C GLN A 153 -11.36 -21.35 -1.89
N LYS A 154 -12.38 -22.20 -2.06
CA LYS A 154 -12.90 -22.57 -3.38
C LYS A 154 -13.66 -21.43 -4.08
N MET A 155 -13.98 -20.36 -3.35
CA MET A 155 -14.74 -19.20 -3.82
C MET A 155 -13.89 -17.92 -3.81
N LEU A 156 -12.56 -18.06 -3.81
CA LEU A 156 -11.64 -16.92 -3.92
C LEU A 156 -11.88 -16.17 -5.24
N PRO A 157 -11.81 -14.82 -5.22
CA PRO A 157 -11.77 -14.04 -6.44
C PRO A 157 -10.62 -14.52 -7.31
N GLN A 158 -10.89 -14.76 -8.60
CA GLN A 158 -9.83 -15.08 -9.55
C GLN A 158 -9.10 -13.80 -9.93
N LEU A 159 -7.79 -13.94 -10.19
CA LEU A 159 -6.99 -12.84 -10.73
C LEU A 159 -7.44 -12.59 -12.17
N ASP A 160 -7.80 -11.35 -12.47
CA ASP A 160 -8.14 -10.92 -13.82
C ASP A 160 -6.84 -10.74 -14.61
N VAL A 161 -6.50 -11.75 -15.41
CA VAL A 161 -5.32 -11.74 -16.28
C VAL A 161 -5.77 -11.62 -17.73
N PRO A 162 -5.15 -10.73 -18.52
CA PRO A 162 -5.47 -10.63 -19.93
C PRO A 162 -5.11 -11.95 -20.66
N PRO A 163 -5.76 -12.25 -21.80
CA PRO A 163 -5.38 -13.39 -22.62
C PRO A 163 -3.92 -13.26 -23.08
N PRO A 164 -3.22 -14.39 -23.33
CA PRO A 164 -1.86 -14.37 -23.86
C PRO A 164 -1.78 -13.52 -25.13
N SER A 165 -0.71 -12.75 -25.27
CA SER A 165 -0.54 -11.88 -26.45
C SER A 165 -0.17 -12.63 -27.73
N GLU A 166 0.02 -13.96 -27.67
CA GLU A 166 0.41 -14.86 -28.78
C GLU A 166 1.58 -14.33 -29.64
N LYS A 167 2.47 -13.52 -29.05
CA LYS A 167 3.65 -13.01 -29.75
C LYS A 167 4.73 -14.08 -29.77
N ASP A 168 5.03 -14.60 -30.95
CA ASP A 168 6.18 -15.49 -31.16
C ASP A 168 7.50 -14.73 -31.00
N ASN A 169 7.54 -13.46 -31.39
CA ASN A 169 8.71 -12.59 -31.22
C ASN A 169 8.50 -11.61 -30.05
N PRO A 170 9.34 -11.66 -29.00
CA PRO A 170 9.26 -10.72 -27.87
C PRO A 170 9.73 -9.30 -28.24
N LEU A 171 10.42 -9.11 -29.37
CA LEU A 171 10.94 -7.82 -29.82
C LEU A 171 10.04 -7.19 -30.90
N THR A 172 10.00 -5.87 -30.96
CA THR A 172 9.39 -5.14 -32.07
C THR A 172 10.33 -5.20 -33.28
N GLU A 173 9.93 -5.94 -34.32
CA GLU A 173 10.63 -5.87 -35.61
C GLU A 173 10.32 -4.52 -36.28
N VAL A 174 11.34 -3.66 -36.38
CA VAL A 174 11.32 -2.56 -37.35
C VAL A 174 11.43 -3.20 -38.73
N ILE A 175 10.34 -3.14 -39.50
CA ILE A 175 10.31 -3.63 -40.88
C ILE A 175 11.43 -2.90 -41.66
N PRO A 176 12.45 -3.61 -42.19
CA PRO A 176 13.48 -2.99 -43.01
C PRO A 176 12.88 -2.65 -44.38
N GLY A 177 12.33 -1.45 -44.52
CA GLY A 177 11.74 -1.01 -45.79
C GLY A 177 11.09 0.38 -45.78
N GLU A 178 10.63 0.88 -44.64
CA GLU A 178 9.96 2.19 -44.60
C GLU A 178 10.88 3.25 -43.98
N GLN A 179 11.85 3.71 -44.78
CA GLN A 179 12.45 5.02 -44.57
C GLN A 179 11.32 6.06 -44.70
N LEU A 180 10.92 6.65 -43.58
CA LEU A 180 10.19 7.92 -43.59
C LEU A 180 10.99 8.91 -44.46
N PRO A 181 10.39 9.52 -45.49
CA PRO A 181 11.09 10.56 -46.24
C PRO A 181 11.42 11.71 -45.29
N ALA A 182 12.67 12.15 -45.33
CA ALA A 182 13.11 13.36 -44.64
C ALA A 182 12.23 14.52 -45.11
N GLN A 183 11.43 15.07 -44.20
CA GLN A 183 10.79 16.37 -44.41
C GLN A 183 11.88 17.43 -44.21
N GLN A 184 12.24 18.08 -45.31
CA GLN A 184 13.00 19.33 -45.36
C GLN A 184 12.30 20.45 -44.60
#